data_AF-A0A914SKU7-F1
#
_entry.id   AF-A0A914SKU7-F1
#
_cell.length_a   1.000
_cell.length_b   1.000
_cell.length_c   1.000
_cell.angle_alpha   90.00
_cell.angle_beta   90.00
_cell.angle_gamma   90.00
#
_symmetry.space_group_name_H-M   'P 1'
#
loop_
_entity.id
_entity.type
_entity.pdbx_description
1 polymer ?
#
loop_
_entity_poly.entity_id
_entity_poly.type
_entity_poly.pdbx_seq_one_letter_code
_entity_poly.pdbx_strand_id
1 'polypeptide(L)'
;MDPYFDRLATKYRCCCGCMHVETGTKIICGVALIMYVISGLSYWIQGPTTMWGNGELIRIVIGGLVVAGPLMGIKKTVPAYFIPYLVFSLVSIIGFLVQIPLMIMALNSGSHIGKSLREMIQHMYNDKLVTDAEIDKAVWEILVHCVITSLYSIWFFSVVANCYRYVDDKKKAGYNEVSLPQPNAAPIY
;
A
#
# COMPACT_ATOMS: atom_id res chain seq x y z
N MET A 1 29.34 -18.04 -0.02
CA MET A 1 28.56 -17.23 0.94
C MET A 1 29.42 -16.04 1.27
N ASP A 2 29.07 -14.85 0.78
CA ASP A 2 29.85 -13.64 1.12
C ASP A 2 29.61 -13.30 2.59
N PRO A 3 30.68 -13.16 3.40
CA PRO A 3 30.55 -12.91 4.84
C PRO A 3 30.18 -11.47 5.19
N TYR A 4 30.00 -10.60 4.19
CA TYR A 4 29.83 -9.16 4.39
C TYR A 4 28.47 -8.68 3.87
N PHE A 5 27.75 -7.92 4.69
CA PHE A 5 26.52 -7.25 4.28
C PHE A 5 26.85 -6.08 3.35
N ASP A 6 26.66 -6.27 2.05
CA ASP A 6 26.78 -5.18 1.08
C ASP A 6 25.45 -4.43 0.92
N ARG A 7 25.41 -3.19 1.44
CA ARG A 7 24.25 -2.28 1.33
C ARG A 7 23.90 -1.94 -0.12
N LEU A 8 24.86 -1.96 -1.04
CA LEU A 8 24.68 -1.58 -2.44
C LEU A 8 24.33 -2.76 -3.36
N ALA A 9 24.22 -3.96 -2.79
CA ALA A 9 23.86 -5.16 -3.53
C ALA A 9 22.59 -4.93 -4.36
N THR A 10 22.62 -5.41 -5.62
CA THR A 10 21.54 -5.25 -6.59
C THR A 10 20.19 -5.78 -6.08
N LYS A 11 20.21 -6.77 -5.18
CA LYS A 11 19.01 -7.31 -4.49
C LYS A 11 18.25 -6.29 -3.62
N TYR A 12 18.87 -5.16 -3.26
CA TYR A 12 18.24 -4.08 -2.47
C TYR A 12 17.82 -2.88 -3.32
N ARG A 13 17.64 -3.08 -4.64
CA ARG A 13 17.07 -2.09 -5.54
C ARG A 13 15.57 -2.35 -5.76
N CYS A 14 14.81 -1.28 -6.00
CA CYS A 14 13.39 -1.38 -6.36
C CYS A 14 13.21 -2.14 -7.69
N CYS A 15 11.97 -2.53 -8.02
CA CYS A 15 11.66 -3.30 -9.23
C CYS A 15 12.16 -2.64 -10.54
N CYS A 16 12.29 -1.32 -10.58
CA CYS A 16 12.85 -0.58 -11.72
C CYS A 16 14.38 -0.55 -11.77
N GLY A 17 15.08 -1.03 -10.73
CA GLY A 17 16.54 -0.97 -10.61
C GLY A 17 17.12 0.44 -10.34
N CYS A 18 16.30 1.49 -10.49
CA CYS A 18 16.75 2.89 -10.43
C CYS A 18 17.07 3.40 -9.02
N MET A 19 16.46 2.83 -7.98
CA MET A 19 16.55 3.37 -6.62
C MET A 19 16.68 2.27 -5.56
N HIS A 20 17.30 2.61 -4.43
CA HIS A 20 17.41 1.71 -3.28
C HIS A 20 16.04 1.53 -2.58
N VAL A 21 15.75 0.33 -2.10
CA VAL A 21 14.44 -0.04 -1.51
C VAL A 21 14.06 0.81 -0.30
N GLU A 22 15.05 1.27 0.48
CA GLU A 22 14.83 2.17 1.61
C GLU A 22 14.31 3.54 1.15
N THR A 23 14.91 4.11 0.09
CA THR A 23 14.46 5.38 -0.50
C THR A 23 13.09 5.21 -1.14
N GLY A 24 12.88 4.11 -1.88
CA GLY A 24 11.59 3.78 -2.49
C GLY A 24 10.47 3.71 -1.45
N THR A 25 10.71 2.98 -0.37
CA THR A 25 9.74 2.85 0.72
C THR A 25 9.44 4.20 1.39
N LYS A 26 10.44 5.04 1.62
CA LYS A 26 10.24 6.39 2.18
C LYS A 26 9.38 7.27 1.26
N ILE A 27 9.63 7.26 -0.04
CA ILE A 27 8.84 8.03 -1.01
C ILE A 27 7.39 7.52 -1.03
N ILE A 28 7.18 6.21 -1.12
CA ILE A 28 5.84 5.60 -1.12
C ILE A 28 5.07 5.99 0.14
N CYS A 29 5.69 5.85 1.32
CA CYS A 29 5.05 6.21 2.57
C CYS A 29 4.76 7.72 2.66
N GLY A 30 5.68 8.56 2.20
CA GLY A 30 5.50 10.02 2.15
C GLY A 30 4.33 10.42 1.26
N VAL A 31 4.25 9.88 0.05
CA VAL A 31 3.13 10.11 -0.89
C VAL A 31 1.82 9.63 -0.29
N ALA A 32 1.79 8.43 0.31
CA ALA A 32 0.58 7.89 0.93
C ALA A 32 0.09 8.76 2.11
N LEU A 33 0.99 9.25 2.96
CA LEU A 33 0.65 10.17 4.04
C LEU A 33 0.07 11.49 3.52
N ILE A 34 0.67 12.06 2.47
CA ILE A 34 0.14 13.28 1.82
C ILE A 34 -1.28 13.02 1.29
N MET A 35 -1.51 11.88 0.65
CA MET A 35 -2.84 11.51 0.14
C MET A 35 -3.87 11.36 1.26
N TYR A 36 -3.50 10.79 2.41
CA TYR A 36 -4.39 10.73 3.58
C TYR A 36 -4.68 12.10 4.18
N VAL A 37 -3.69 13.00 4.20
CA VAL A 37 -3.91 14.39 4.64
C VAL A 37 -4.88 15.12 3.71
N ILE A 38 -4.69 15.01 2.38
CA ILE A 38 -5.60 15.59 1.40
C ILE A 38 -7.02 15.03 1.58
N SER A 39 -7.15 13.70 1.71
CA SER A 39 -8.45 13.05 1.92
C SER A 39 -9.12 13.53 3.21
N GLY A 40 -8.36 13.69 4.28
CA GLY A 40 -8.85 14.26 5.53
C GLY A 40 -9.31 15.70 5.38
N LEU A 41 -8.55 16.55 4.69
CA LEU A 41 -8.95 17.93 4.40
C LEU A 41 -10.23 17.98 3.56
N SER A 42 -10.36 17.12 2.55
CA SER A 42 -11.58 17.00 1.74
C SER A 42 -12.79 16.63 2.60
N TYR A 43 -12.63 15.70 3.54
CA TYR A 43 -13.67 15.34 4.50
C TYR A 43 -14.08 16.54 5.37
N TRP A 44 -13.12 17.31 5.88
CA TRP A 44 -13.40 18.51 6.69
C TRP A 44 -14.13 19.61 5.90
N ILE A 45 -13.81 19.80 4.62
CA ILE A 45 -14.43 20.82 3.76
C ILE A 45 -15.87 20.42 3.39
N GLN A 46 -16.11 19.15 3.06
CA GLN A 46 -17.42 18.68 2.62
C GLN A 46 -18.40 18.44 3.79
N GLY A 47 -17.88 18.29 5.01
CA GLY A 47 -18.66 17.97 6.21
C GLY A 47 -19.10 16.51 6.26
N PRO A 48 -19.55 16.02 7.44
CA PRO A 48 -20.03 14.64 7.61
C PRO A 48 -21.41 14.48 6.95
N THR A 49 -21.46 14.32 5.63
CA THR A 49 -22.72 14.33 4.88
C THR A 49 -23.40 12.97 4.79
N THR A 50 -22.72 11.85 5.09
CA THR A 50 -23.29 10.49 5.00
C THR A 50 -22.57 9.46 5.89
N MET A 51 -23.14 8.26 6.02
CA MET A 51 -22.50 7.07 6.62
C MET A 51 -21.15 6.74 5.98
N TRP A 52 -20.95 7.12 4.71
CA TRP A 52 -19.68 7.03 3.98
C TRP A 52 -18.59 7.94 4.56
N GLY A 53 -18.96 9.09 5.12
CA GLY A 53 -18.03 10.02 5.77
C GLY A 53 -17.36 9.42 7.02
N ASN A 54 -18.10 8.70 7.85
CA ASN A 54 -17.53 8.04 9.04
C ASN A 54 -16.57 6.91 8.67
N GLY A 55 -16.85 6.19 7.59
CA GLY A 55 -15.96 5.16 7.04
C GLY A 55 -14.63 5.73 6.56
N GLU A 56 -14.66 6.92 5.96
CA GLU A 56 -13.45 7.58 5.45
C GLU A 56 -12.50 8.01 6.57
N LEU A 57 -13.01 8.51 7.69
CA LEU A 57 -12.19 8.83 8.87
C LEU A 57 -11.46 7.59 9.41
N ILE A 58 -12.18 6.48 9.55
CA ILE A 58 -11.61 5.21 10.01
C ILE A 58 -10.52 4.75 9.02
N ARG A 59 -10.78 4.86 7.71
CA ARG A 59 -9.82 4.54 6.66
C ARG A 59 -8.55 5.38 6.76
N ILE A 60 -8.68 6.68 6.99
CA ILE A 60 -7.54 7.62 7.13
C ILE A 60 -6.71 7.25 8.36
N VAL A 61 -7.34 7.00 9.51
CA VAL A 61 -6.63 6.67 10.76
C VAL A 61 -5.89 5.34 10.62
N ILE A 62 -6.59 4.29 10.18
CA ILE A 62 -5.98 2.96 9.99
C ILE A 62 -4.88 3.04 8.94
N GLY A 63 -5.15 3.66 7.79
CA GLY A 63 -4.19 3.82 6.71
C GLY A 63 -2.93 4.57 7.13
N GLY A 64 -3.09 5.66 7.90
CA GLY A 64 -1.97 6.42 8.45
C GLY A 64 -1.10 5.61 9.40
N LEU A 65 -1.72 4.87 10.33
CA LEU A 65 -0.99 3.99 11.26
C LEU A 65 -0.23 2.88 10.54
N VAL A 66 -0.87 2.26 9.55
CA VAL A 66 -0.28 1.20 8.72
C VAL A 66 0.92 1.71 7.94
N VAL A 67 0.85 2.92 7.36
CA VAL A 67 1.96 3.54 6.62
C VAL A 67 3.08 4.05 7.54
N ALA A 68 2.77 4.47 8.77
CA ALA A 68 3.78 4.87 9.74
C ALA A 68 4.69 3.69 10.17
N GLY A 69 4.18 2.45 10.11
CA GLY A 69 4.92 1.23 10.44
C GLY A 69 6.26 1.10 9.70
N PRO A 70 6.28 1.01 8.36
CA PRO A 70 7.51 0.94 7.57
C PRO A 70 8.52 2.05 7.89
N LEU A 71 8.07 3.29 8.10
CA LEU A 71 8.95 4.40 8.46
C LEU A 71 9.65 4.17 9.82
N MET A 72 8.89 3.72 10.81
CA MET A 72 9.42 3.35 12.13
C MET A 72 10.34 2.13 12.05
N GLY A 73 10.01 1.16 11.20
CA GLY A 73 10.84 -0.02 10.94
C GLY A 73 12.20 0.32 10.36
N ILE A 74 12.25 1.26 9.41
CA ILE A 74 13.52 1.78 8.87
C ILE A 74 14.31 2.51 9.96
N LYS A 75 13.68 3.42 10.71
CA LYS A 75 14.34 4.24 11.74
C LYS A 75 14.91 3.40 12.88
N LYS A 76 14.16 2.41 13.36
CA LYS A 76 14.55 1.53 14.47
C LYS A 76 15.30 0.28 14.00
N THR A 77 15.46 0.07 12.70
CA THR A 77 16.00 -1.18 12.12
C THR A 77 15.29 -2.45 12.63
N VAL A 78 13.98 -2.36 12.85
CA VAL A 78 13.14 -3.47 13.34
C VAL A 78 12.19 -3.91 12.22
N PRO A 79 12.37 -5.09 11.63
CA PRO A 79 11.58 -5.53 10.47
C PRO A 79 10.11 -5.82 10.82
N ALA A 80 9.80 -6.11 12.10
CA ALA A 80 8.43 -6.38 12.54
C ALA A 80 7.43 -5.24 12.25
N TYR A 81 7.89 -3.98 12.22
CA TYR A 81 7.02 -2.83 11.93
C TYR A 81 6.48 -2.79 10.49
N PHE A 82 7.04 -3.57 9.57
CA PHE A 82 6.55 -3.66 8.19
C PHE A 82 5.38 -4.64 8.05
N ILE A 83 5.22 -5.59 8.98
CA ILE A 83 4.23 -6.66 8.90
C ILE A 83 2.79 -6.11 8.75
N PRO A 84 2.34 -5.12 9.54
CA PRO A 84 0.98 -4.58 9.39
C PRO A 84 0.72 -4.03 7.99
N TYR A 85 1.70 -3.31 7.41
CA TYR A 85 1.61 -2.81 6.05
C TYR A 85 1.55 -3.91 5.01
N LEU A 86 2.42 -4.93 5.12
CA LEU A 86 2.46 -6.03 4.16
C LEU A 86 1.16 -6.84 4.20
N VAL A 87 0.63 -7.14 5.38
CA VAL A 87 -0.65 -7.84 5.53
C VAL A 87 -1.80 -7.00 4.96
N PHE A 88 -1.88 -5.72 5.33
CA PHE A 88 -2.90 -4.82 4.81
C PHE A 88 -2.84 -4.70 3.29
N SER A 89 -1.64 -4.51 2.73
CA SER A 89 -1.43 -4.39 1.29
C SER A 89 -1.79 -5.68 0.56
N LEU A 90 -1.49 -6.86 1.12
CA LEU A 90 -1.88 -8.15 0.54
C LEU A 90 -3.41 -8.31 0.51
N VAL A 91 -4.09 -7.98 1.61
CA VAL A 91 -5.57 -8.01 1.68
C VAL A 91 -6.17 -7.07 0.63
N SER A 92 -5.63 -5.84 0.49
CA SER A 92 -6.08 -4.90 -0.53
C SER A 92 -5.88 -5.41 -1.96
N ILE A 93 -4.74 -6.04 -2.26
CA ILE A 93 -4.48 -6.64 -3.58
C ILE A 93 -5.52 -7.72 -3.88
N ILE A 94 -5.80 -8.63 -2.94
CA ILE A 94 -6.82 -9.66 -3.10
C ILE A 94 -8.20 -9.03 -3.32
N GLY A 95 -8.54 -8.00 -2.54
CA GLY A 95 -9.79 -7.25 -2.68
C GLY A 95 -9.97 -6.67 -4.09
N PHE A 96 -8.95 -5.99 -4.62
CA PHE A 96 -9.02 -5.44 -5.98
C PHE A 96 -9.09 -6.53 -7.05
N LEU A 97 -8.36 -7.64 -6.90
CA LEU A 97 -8.42 -8.76 -7.84
C LEU A 97 -9.82 -9.41 -7.87
N VAL A 98 -10.52 -9.45 -6.75
CA VAL A 98 -11.92 -9.90 -6.68
C VAL A 98 -12.88 -8.84 -7.24
N GLN A 99 -12.59 -7.55 -7.04
CA GLN A 99 -13.44 -6.46 -7.52
C GLN A 99 -13.45 -6.35 -9.06
N ILE A 100 -12.34 -6.63 -9.75
CA ILE A 100 -12.25 -6.59 -11.21
C ILE A 100 -13.32 -7.46 -11.90
N PRO A 101 -13.43 -8.78 -11.64
CA PRO A 101 -14.45 -9.61 -12.28
C PRO A 101 -15.87 -9.21 -11.88
N LEU A 102 -16.09 -8.70 -10.66
CA LEU A 102 -17.39 -8.16 -10.25
C LEU A 102 -17.78 -6.96 -11.13
N MET A 103 -16.84 -6.06 -11.40
CA MET A 103 -17.07 -4.90 -12.27
C MET A 103 -17.26 -5.30 -13.74
N ILE A 104 -16.54 -6.32 -14.23
CA ILE A 104 -16.78 -6.88 -15.57
C ILE A 104 -18.19 -7.46 -15.67
N MET A 105 -18.66 -8.20 -14.65
CA MET A 105 -20.04 -8.70 -14.61
C MET A 105 -21.05 -7.55 -14.54
N ALA A 106 -20.72 -6.45 -13.86
CA ALA A 106 -21.58 -5.29 -13.75
C ALA A 106 -21.84 -4.56 -15.08
N LEU A 107 -20.96 -4.70 -16.07
CA LEU A 107 -21.17 -4.21 -17.43
C LEU A 107 -22.38 -4.87 -18.10
N ASN A 108 -22.74 -6.09 -17.70
CA ASN A 108 -23.97 -6.72 -18.14
C ASN A 108 -25.14 -6.25 -17.25
N SER A 109 -25.96 -5.33 -17.77
CA SER A 109 -27.15 -4.79 -17.10
C SER A 109 -28.18 -5.85 -16.72
N GLY A 110 -28.19 -7.00 -17.39
CA GLY A 110 -29.06 -8.13 -17.05
C GLY A 110 -28.62 -8.92 -15.82
N SER A 111 -27.35 -8.81 -15.41
CA SER A 111 -26.80 -9.53 -14.27
C SER A 111 -27.30 -8.96 -12.93
N HIS A 112 -27.35 -9.79 -11.89
CA HIS A 112 -27.72 -9.34 -10.54
C HIS A 112 -26.79 -8.22 -10.03
N ILE A 113 -25.50 -8.34 -10.31
CA ILE A 113 -24.48 -7.36 -9.90
C ILE A 113 -24.67 -6.05 -10.67
N GLY A 114 -24.91 -6.12 -11.99
CA GLY A 114 -25.17 -4.94 -12.82
C GLY A 114 -26.40 -4.17 -12.37
N LYS A 115 -27.50 -4.86 -12.03
CA LYS A 115 -28.70 -4.22 -11.49
C LYS A 115 -28.44 -3.54 -10.14
N SER A 116 -27.82 -4.25 -9.20
CA SER A 116 -27.52 -3.71 -7.87
C SER A 116 -26.59 -2.49 -7.94
N LEU A 117 -25.59 -2.50 -8.83
CA LEU A 117 -24.70 -1.35 -9.01
C LEU A 117 -25.41 -0.14 -9.63
N ARG A 118 -26.29 -0.36 -10.62
CA ARG A 118 -27.11 0.71 -11.22
C ARG A 118 -28.01 1.36 -10.18
N GLU A 119 -28.71 0.56 -9.38
CA GLU A 119 -29.55 1.06 -8.27
C GLU A 119 -28.73 1.89 -7.27
N MET A 120 -27.53 1.43 -6.92
CA MET A 120 -26.61 2.17 -6.04
C MET A 120 -26.18 3.52 -6.65
N ILE A 121 -25.76 3.53 -7.91
CA ILE A 121 -25.34 4.76 -8.61
C ILE A 121 -26.51 5.74 -8.69
N GLN A 122 -27.71 5.25 -9.01
CA GLN A 122 -28.91 6.08 -9.12
C GLN A 122 -29.28 6.72 -7.78
N HIS A 123 -29.14 5.96 -6.68
CA HIS A 123 -29.32 6.49 -5.34
C HIS A 123 -28.28 7.56 -4.98
N MET A 124 -27.02 7.41 -5.40
CA MET A 124 -25.98 8.44 -5.19
C MET A 124 -26.28 9.76 -5.90
N TYR A 125 -27.04 9.73 -7.00
CA TYR A 125 -27.42 10.92 -7.76
C TYR A 125 -28.77 11.54 -7.31
N ASN A 126 -29.25 11.21 -6.10
CA ASN A 126 -30.49 11.73 -5.51
C ASN A 126 -31.69 11.60 -6.47
N ASP A 127 -31.82 10.43 -7.10
CA ASP A 127 -32.91 10.12 -8.04
C ASP A 127 -33.02 11.05 -9.26
N LYS A 128 -31.95 11.81 -9.58
CA LYS A 128 -31.85 12.39 -10.92
C LYS A 128 -31.83 11.25 -11.92
N LEU A 129 -32.62 11.37 -12.98
CA LEU A 129 -32.61 10.43 -14.11
C LEU A 129 -31.23 10.47 -14.77
N VAL A 130 -30.35 9.58 -14.34
CA VAL A 130 -29.07 9.30 -14.98
C VAL A 130 -29.34 8.33 -16.12
N THR A 131 -28.80 8.61 -17.30
CA THR A 131 -28.96 7.75 -18.46
C THR A 131 -28.12 6.48 -18.32
N ASP A 132 -28.57 5.37 -18.93
CA ASP A 132 -27.79 4.11 -18.91
C ASP A 132 -26.37 4.29 -19.45
N ALA A 133 -26.18 5.18 -20.43
CA ALA A 133 -24.86 5.50 -20.98
C ALA A 133 -23.92 6.20 -19.97
N GLU A 134 -24.46 7.06 -19.11
CA GLU A 134 -23.69 7.70 -18.04
C GLU A 134 -23.31 6.70 -16.96
N ILE A 135 -24.21 5.75 -16.63
CA ILE A 135 -23.90 4.68 -15.69
C ILE A 135 -22.83 3.76 -16.27
N ASP A 136 -22.95 3.34 -17.52
CA ASP A 136 -21.95 2.50 -18.19
C ASP A 136 -20.57 3.16 -18.21
N LYS A 137 -20.53 4.47 -18.47
CA LYS A 137 -19.31 5.27 -18.39
C LYS A 137 -18.71 5.24 -16.98
N ALA A 138 -19.51 5.44 -15.94
CA ALA A 138 -19.04 5.38 -14.56
C ALA A 138 -18.51 4.00 -14.18
N VAL A 139 -19.16 2.91 -14.62
CA VAL A 139 -18.69 1.54 -14.40
C VAL A 139 -17.34 1.30 -15.07
N TRP A 140 -17.16 1.78 -16.30
CA TRP A 140 -15.87 1.73 -16.99
C TRP A 140 -14.77 2.52 -16.27
N GLU A 141 -15.07 3.72 -15.80
CA GLU A 141 -14.13 4.53 -15.02
C GLU A 141 -13.70 3.82 -13.74
N ILE A 142 -14.65 3.22 -13.00
CA ILE A 142 -14.36 2.42 -11.80
C ILE A 142 -13.50 1.21 -12.16
N LEU A 143 -13.80 0.50 -13.24
CA LEU A 143 -13.04 -0.67 -13.67
C LEU A 143 -11.59 -0.30 -14.02
N VAL A 144 -11.38 0.74 -14.82
CA VAL A 144 -10.05 1.25 -15.18
C VAL A 144 -9.29 1.66 -13.93
N HIS A 145 -9.95 2.36 -13.00
CA HIS A 145 -9.36 2.74 -11.73
C HIS A 145 -8.90 1.51 -10.93
N CYS A 146 -9.74 0.47 -10.82
CA CYS A 146 -9.42 -0.77 -10.10
C CYS A 146 -8.20 -1.51 -10.69
N VAL A 147 -8.06 -1.54 -12.02
CA VAL A 147 -6.90 -2.16 -12.69
C VAL A 147 -5.62 -1.37 -12.36
N ILE A 148 -5.67 -0.04 -12.49
CA ILE A 148 -4.52 0.83 -12.22
C ILE A 148 -4.09 0.71 -10.76
N THR A 149 -5.03 0.79 -9.81
CA THR A 149 -4.73 0.67 -8.37
C THR A 149 -4.20 -0.71 -7.99
N SER A 150 -4.65 -1.78 -8.65
CA SER A 150 -4.10 -3.14 -8.46
C SER A 150 -2.62 -3.19 -8.83
N LEU A 151 -2.25 -2.66 -10.00
CA LEU A 151 -0.87 -2.64 -10.47
C LEU A 151 0.02 -1.82 -9.53
N TYR A 152 -0.45 -0.65 -9.10
CA TYR A 152 0.26 0.17 -8.11
C TYR A 152 0.41 -0.55 -6.76
N SER A 153 -0.63 -1.23 -6.29
CA SER A 153 -0.60 -1.97 -5.02
C SER A 153 0.40 -3.12 -5.04
N ILE A 154 0.45 -3.89 -6.14
CA ILE A 154 1.43 -4.97 -6.34
C ILE A 154 2.85 -4.41 -6.37
N TRP A 155 3.05 -3.29 -7.07
CA TRP A 155 4.35 -2.64 -7.13
C TRP A 155 4.81 -2.12 -5.77
N PHE A 156 3.94 -1.40 -5.04
CA PHE A 156 4.23 -0.93 -3.69
C PHE A 156 4.54 -2.06 -2.73
N PHE A 157 3.71 -3.12 -2.73
CA PHE A 157 3.95 -4.31 -1.92
C PHE A 157 5.34 -4.88 -2.17
N SER A 158 5.74 -5.03 -3.44
CA SER A 158 7.04 -5.56 -3.82
C SER A 158 8.21 -4.70 -3.31
N VAL A 159 8.09 -3.37 -3.40
CA VAL A 159 9.12 -2.44 -2.89
C VAL A 159 9.24 -2.53 -1.37
N VAL A 160 8.12 -2.51 -0.64
CA VAL A 160 8.13 -2.57 0.82
C VAL A 160 8.57 -3.94 1.34
N ALA A 161 8.19 -5.04 0.67
CA ALA A 161 8.64 -6.38 1.01
C ALA A 161 10.16 -6.54 0.83
N ASN A 162 10.73 -5.97 -0.23
CA ASN A 162 12.18 -5.95 -0.40
C ASN A 162 12.88 -5.05 0.65
N CYS A 163 12.25 -3.95 1.07
CA CYS A 163 12.77 -3.14 2.17
C CYS A 163 12.72 -3.88 3.52
N TYR A 164 11.66 -4.64 3.79
CA TYR A 164 11.58 -5.54 4.95
C TYR A 164 12.74 -6.53 4.97
N ARG A 165 13.01 -7.20 3.84
CA ARG A 165 14.15 -8.14 3.70
C ARG A 165 15.48 -7.45 3.93
N TYR A 166 15.67 -6.25 3.37
CA TYR A 166 16.86 -5.44 3.60
C TYR A 166 17.07 -5.09 5.09
N VAL A 167 16.01 -4.67 5.80
CA VAL A 167 16.10 -4.34 7.23
C VAL A 167 16.38 -5.59 8.07
N ASP A 168 15.80 -6.73 7.71
CA ASP A 168 16.06 -8.02 8.38
C ASP A 168 17.51 -8.49 8.17
N ASP A 169 18.00 -8.48 6.92
CA ASP A 169 19.39 -8.79 6.59
C ASP A 169 20.37 -7.85 7.32
N LYS A 170 20.07 -6.54 7.35
CA LYS A 170 20.86 -5.53 8.07
C LYS A 170 20.90 -5.81 9.57
N LYS A 171 19.76 -6.17 10.18
CA LYS A 171 19.67 -6.50 11.60
C LYS A 171 20.51 -7.74 11.92
N LYS A 172 20.39 -8.80 11.12
CA LYS A 172 21.17 -10.05 11.28
C LYS A 172 22.68 -9.81 11.15
N ALA A 173 23.11 -8.98 10.20
CA ALA A 173 24.51 -8.63 10.03
C ALA A 173 25.08 -7.90 11.27
N GLY A 174 24.32 -6.97 11.86
CA GLY A 174 24.72 -6.28 13.09
C GLY A 174 24.84 -7.21 14.31
N TYR A 175 24.07 -8.30 14.38
CA TYR A 175 24.27 -9.34 15.40
C TYR A 175 25.58 -10.10 15.19
N ASN A 176 25.91 -10.42 13.93
CA ASN A 176 27.09 -11.20 13.61
C ASN A 176 28.40 -10.46 13.96
N GLU A 177 28.47 -9.13 13.75
CA GLU A 177 29.63 -8.31 14.15
C GLU A 177 29.86 -8.30 15.67
N VAL A 178 28.80 -8.29 16.47
CA VAL A 178 28.88 -8.31 17.94
C VAL A 178 29.29 -9.69 18.47
N SER A 179 28.96 -10.77 17.74
CA SER A 179 29.22 -12.15 18.15
C SER A 179 30.59 -12.70 17.70
N LEU A 180 31.32 -11.99 16.84
CA LEU A 180 32.69 -12.38 16.52
C LEU A 180 33.58 -12.10 17.75
N PRO A 181 34.30 -13.11 18.28
CA PRO A 181 35.28 -12.86 19.32
C PRO A 181 36.28 -11.84 18.77
N GLN A 182 36.44 -10.72 19.48
CA GLN A 182 37.53 -9.79 19.23
C GLN A 182 38.82 -10.61 19.25
N PRO A 183 39.61 -10.68 18.17
CA PRO A 183 40.89 -11.37 18.20
C PRO A 183 41.71 -10.71 19.29
N ASN A 184 42.03 -11.52 20.31
CA ASN A 184 42.73 -11.14 21.52
C ASN A 184 43.73 -10.02 21.24
N ALA A 185 43.53 -8.87 21.88
CA ALA A 185 44.55 -7.84 21.97
C ALA A 185 45.82 -8.50 22.49
N ALA A 186 46.80 -8.67 21.61
CA ALA A 186 48.09 -9.21 21.99
C ALA A 186 48.67 -8.30 23.07
N PRO A 187 49.13 -8.85 24.22
CA PRO A 187 49.81 -8.03 25.21
C PRO A 187 51.05 -7.42 24.57
N ILE A 188 51.10 -6.09 24.56
CA ILE A 188 52.30 -5.33 24.24
C ILE A 188 53.25 -5.57 25.41
N TYR A 189 54.29 -6.39 25.19
CA TYR A 189 55.42 -6.54 26.08
C TYR A 189 56.45 -5.43 25.84
#